data_AF-A0AAX1G1J7-F1
#
_entry.id   AF-A0AAX1G1J7-F1
#
_cell.length_a   1.000
_cell.length_b   1.000
_cell.length_c   1.000
_cell.angle_alpha   90.00
_cell.angle_beta   90.00
_cell.angle_gamma   90.00
#
_symmetry.space_group_name_H-M   'P 1'
#
loop_
_entity.id
_entity.type
_entity.pdbx_description
1 polymer ?
#
loop_
_entity_poly.entity_id
_entity_poly.type
_entity_poly.pdbx_seq_one_letter_code
_entity_poly.pdbx_strand_id
1 'polypeptide(L)' 'MINKIARRTIPQYIESKNELLLGAQYNDERIHRFVTELECVPVFDDGTYDIADLDAAWSLTASENVYDDHGLNRV' A
#
# COMPACT_ATOMS: atom_id res chain seq x y z
N MET A 1 20.44 14.77 -3.25
CA MET A 1 19.02 14.57 -3.62
C MET A 1 18.84 13.10 -3.87
N ILE A 2 18.09 12.41 -3.00
CA ILE A 2 17.85 10.97 -3.13
C ILE A 2 16.92 10.80 -4.33
N ASN A 3 17.35 10.07 -5.36
CA ASN A 3 16.46 9.60 -6.42
C ASN A 3 15.32 8.85 -5.73
N LYS A 4 14.14 9.49 -5.59
CA LYS A 4 12.92 8.75 -5.26
C LYS A 4 12.76 7.76 -6.39
N ILE A 5 13.04 6.49 -6.10
CA ILE A 5 12.73 5.40 -7.02
C ILE A 5 11.24 5.56 -7.32
N ALA A 6 10.89 5.86 -8.57
CA ALA A 6 9.51 6.09 -9.00
C ALA A 6 8.68 4.79 -9.00
N ARG A 7 9.27 3.69 -8.55
CA ARG A 7 8.74 2.34 -8.64
C ARG A 7 8.96 1.58 -7.34
N ARG A 8 8.01 0.74 -6.95
CA ARG A 8 8.12 -0.13 -5.77
C ARG A 8 7.44 -1.46 -6.00
N THR A 9 7.91 -2.49 -5.32
CA THR A 9 7.13 -3.73 -5.17
C THR A 9 5.99 -3.49 -4.16
N ILE A 10 4.95 -4.32 -4.22
CA ILE A 10 3.84 -4.29 -3.26
C ILE A 10 4.34 -4.34 -1.80
N PRO A 11 5.25 -5.26 -1.40
CA PRO A 11 5.78 -5.29 -0.04
C PRO A 11 6.48 -4.00 0.40
N GLN A 12 7.34 -3.42 -0.46
CA GLN A 12 8.05 -2.16 -0.17
C GLN A 12 7.10 -0.98 0.00
N TYR A 13 5.98 -1.01 -0.71
CA TYR A 13 4.95 0.01 -0.60
C TYR A 13 4.15 -0.14 0.70
N ILE A 14 3.68 -1.35 1.03
CA ILE A 14 2.97 -1.64 2.28
C ILE A 14 3.82 -1.30 3.49
N GLU A 15 5.10 -1.68 3.49
CA GLU A 15 6.05 -1.34 4.56
C GLU A 15 6.10 0.17 4.78
N SER A 16 6.21 0.96 3.70
CA SER A 16 6.22 2.42 3.81
C SER A 16 4.90 3.03 4.29
N LYS A 17 3.75 2.38 4.06
CA LYS A 17 2.48 2.82 4.62
C LYS A 17 2.38 2.47 6.10
N ASN A 18 2.89 1.31 6.50
CA ASN A 18 2.97 0.91 7.91
C ASN A 18 3.91 1.81 8.72
N GLU A 19 5.01 2.29 8.15
CA GLU A 19 5.91 3.27 8.80
C GLU A 19 5.20 4.58 9.18
N LEU A 20 4.08 4.91 8.54
CA LEU A 20 3.26 6.08 8.87
C LEU A 20 2.34 5.84 10.08
N LEU A 21 2.13 4.57 10.46
CA LEU A 21 1.34 4.19 11.62
C LEU A 21 2.26 4.05 12.85
N LEU A 22 1.99 4.81 13.90
CA LEU A 22 2.78 4.76 15.15
C LEU A 22 2.45 3.49 15.94
N GLY A 23 3.08 2.36 15.58
CA GLY A 23 2.95 1.08 16.28
C GLY A 23 1.77 0.20 15.82
N ALA A 24 1.14 0.54 14.70
CA ALA A 24 0.11 -0.26 14.06
C ALA A 24 0.53 -0.70 12.66
N GLN A 25 -0.23 -1.63 12.08
CA GLN A 25 -0.07 -2.09 10.71
C GLN A 25 -1.45 -2.12 10.06
N TYR A 26 -1.54 -1.88 8.76
CA TYR A 26 -2.78 -2.12 8.02
C TYR A 26 -3.16 -3.60 8.09
N ASN A 27 -4.44 -3.89 8.25
CA ASN A 27 -4.92 -5.26 8.36
C ASN A 27 -4.93 -5.99 7.01
N ASP A 28 -5.05 -7.32 7.05
CA ASP A 28 -5.00 -8.17 5.85
C ASP A 28 -6.14 -7.85 4.87
N GLU A 29 -7.31 -7.45 5.36
CA GLU A 29 -8.44 -7.08 4.51
C GLU A 29 -8.13 -5.84 3.68
N ARG A 30 -7.53 -4.83 4.30
CA ARG A 30 -7.09 -3.61 3.63
C ARG A 30 -6.04 -3.90 2.55
N ILE A 31 -5.07 -4.76 2.89
CA ILE A 31 -4.03 -5.19 1.97
C ILE A 31 -4.64 -5.99 0.81
N HIS A 32 -5.62 -6.85 1.09
CA HIS A 32 -6.30 -7.65 0.07
C HIS A 32 -7.02 -6.75 -0.96
N ARG A 33 -7.84 -5.80 -0.51
CA ARG A 33 -8.53 -4.86 -1.43
C ARG A 33 -7.54 -4.09 -2.30
N PHE A 34 -6.44 -3.63 -1.71
CA PHE A 34 -5.37 -2.95 -2.44
C PHE A 34 -4.73 -3.83 -3.52
N VAL A 35 -4.38 -5.09 -3.19
CA VAL A 35 -3.78 -6.02 -4.16
C VAL A 35 -4.75 -6.37 -5.28
N THR A 36 -6.03 -6.57 -4.97
CA THR A 36 -7.06 -6.83 -5.99
C THR A 36 -7.19 -5.66 -6.98
N GLU A 37 -7.15 -4.42 -6.51
CA GLU A 37 -7.19 -3.24 -7.39
C GLU A 37 -5.98 -3.18 -8.34
N LEU A 38 -4.81 -3.67 -7.90
CA LEU A 38 -3.60 -3.72 -8.72
C LEU A 38 -3.61 -4.79 -9.80
N GLU A 39 -4.52 -5.78 -9.76
CA GLU A 39 -4.57 -6.85 -10.78
C GLU A 39 -4.83 -6.30 -12.20
N CYS A 40 -5.45 -5.11 -12.31
CA CYS A 40 -5.67 -4.43 -13.58
C CYS A 40 -4.60 -3.37 -13.92
N VAL A 41 -3.61 -3.18 -13.05
CA VAL A 41 -2.55 -2.17 -13.22
C VAL A 41 -1.33 -2.81 -13.90
N PRO A 42 -0.72 -2.15 -14.90
CA PRO A 42 0.51 -2.61 -15.51
C PRO A 42 1.65 -2.78 -14.49
N VAL A 43 2.23 -3.97 -14.45
CA VAL A 43 3.42 -4.30 -13.63
C VAL A 43 4.65 -4.39 -14.52
N PHE A 44 5.78 -3.89 -14.04
CA PHE A 44 7.06 -4.00 -14.74
C PHE A 44 7.66 -5.42 -14.57
N ASP A 45 8.56 -5.81 -15.47
CA ASP A 45 9.20 -7.14 -15.47
C ASP A 45 9.93 -7.49 -14.17
N ASP A 46 10.37 -6.48 -13.41
CA ASP A 46 11.03 -6.62 -12.10
C ASP A 46 10.03 -6.73 -10.93
N GLY A 47 8.72 -6.85 -11.21
CA GLY A 47 7.66 -6.95 -10.21
C GLY A 47 7.36 -5.63 -9.50
N THR A 48 7.87 -4.50 -10.02
CA THR A 48 7.54 -3.17 -9.50
C THR A 48 6.35 -2.55 -10.21
N TYR A 49 5.71 -1.61 -9.53
CA TYR A 49 4.64 -0.75 -10.06
C TYR A 49 5.11 0.70 -9.97
N ASP A 50 4.55 1.59 -10.81
CA ASP A 50 4.72 3.02 -10.61
C ASP A 50 4.10 3.43 -9.25
N ILE A 51 4.76 4.32 -8.52
CA ILE A 51 4.25 4.82 -7.24
C ILE A 51 2.90 5.53 -7.43
N ALA A 52 2.69 6.22 -8.55
CA ALA A 52 1.43 6.90 -8.82
C ALA A 52 0.25 5.92 -8.88
N ASP A 53 0.45 4.77 -9.53
CA ASP A 53 -0.56 3.73 -9.62
C ASP A 53 -0.80 3.06 -8.26
N LEU A 54 0.27 2.83 -7.49
CA LEU A 54 0.16 2.32 -6.12
C LEU A 54 -0.61 3.29 -5.20
N ASP A 55 -0.36 4.60 -5.30
CA ASP A 55 -1.08 5.63 -4.53
C ASP A 55 -2.55 5.74 -4.95
N ALA A 56 -2.84 5.61 -6.24
CA ALA A 56 -4.22 5.60 -6.75
C ALA A 56 -4.99 4.37 -6.25
N ALA A 57 -4.44 3.15 -6.46
CA ALA A 57 -5.07 1.91 -6.02
C ALA A 57 -5.24 1.86 -4.49
N TRP A 58 -4.24 2.34 -3.75
CA TRP A 58 -4.36 2.49 -2.30
C TRP A 58 -5.52 3.41 -1.95
N SER A 59 -5.60 4.60 -2.52
CA SER A 59 -6.66 5.57 -2.18
C SER A 59 -8.06 5.07 -2.51
N LEU A 60 -8.23 4.36 -3.64
CA LEU A 60 -9.53 3.83 -4.08
C LEU A 60 -10.10 2.75 -3.16
N THR A 61 -9.23 2.05 -2.42
CA THR A 61 -9.60 0.88 -1.61
C THR A 61 -9.62 1.15 -0.10
N ALA A 62 -9.42 2.41 0.28
CA ALA A 62 -9.55 2.88 1.66
C ALA A 62 -11.01 2.81 2.12
N SER A 63 -11.22 2.35 3.36
CA SER A 63 -12.55 2.42 3.98
C SER A 63 -12.93 3.85 4.32
N GLU A 64 -14.23 4.16 4.36
CA GLU A 64 -14.71 5.47 4.82
C GLU A 64 -14.29 5.76 6.27
N ASN A 65 -14.25 4.72 7.11
CA ASN A 65 -13.72 4.78 8.45
C ASN A 65 -12.27 4.27 8.48
N VAL A 66 -11.32 5.16 8.75
CA VAL A 66 -9.88 4.84 8.79
C VAL A 66 -9.51 3.79 9.83
N TYR A 67 -10.31 3.63 10.89
CA TYR A 67 -10.08 2.60 11.91
C TYR A 67 -10.38 1.19 11.40
N ASP A 68 -11.17 1.04 10.34
CA ASP A 68 -11.49 -0.26 9.74
C ASP A 68 -10.30 -0.82 8.94
N ASP A 69 -9.37 0.05 8.54
CA ASP A 69 -8.20 -0.32 7.74
C ASP A 69 -6.97 -0.60 8.60
N HIS A 70 -6.91 -0.02 9.80
CA HIS A 70 -5.79 -0.19 10.72
C HIS A 70 -6.02 -1.44 11.60
N GLY A 71 -5.01 -2.31 11.68
CA GLY A 71 -4.96 -3.33 12.72
C GLY A 71 -4.86 -2.69 14.11
N LEU A 72 -5.28 -3.45 15.13
CA LEU A 72 -5.07 -3.05 16.52
C LEU A 72 -3.57 -2.90 16.79
N ASN A 73 -3.18 -1.83 17.52
CA ASN A 73 -1.82 -1.61 17.96
C ASN A 73 -1.21 -2.91 18.49
N ARG A 74 -0.06 -3.31 17.94
CA ARG A 74 0.78 -4.33 18.59
C ARG A 74 1.45 -3.63 19.77
N VAL A 75 0.76 -3.61 20.91
CA VAL A 75 1.32 -3.23 22.22
C VAL A 75 2.44 -4.20 22.58
#